data_AF-X1K3Y2-F1
#
_entry.id   AF-X1K3Y2-F1
#
_cell.length_a   1.000
_cell.length_b   1.000
_cell.length_c   1.000
_cell.angle_alpha   90.00
_cell.angle_beta   90.00
_cell.angle_gamma   90.00
#
_symmetry.space_group_name_H-M   'P 1'
#
loop_
_entity.id
_entity.type
_entity.pdbx_description
1 polymer ?
#
loop_
_entity_poly.entity_id
_entity_poly.type
_entity_poly.pdbx_seq_one_letter_code
_entity_poly.pdbx_strand_id
1 'polypeptide(L)' 'AISIPAGFADGLPIGMQIIGKPFAEETILQIAYAYQQTTEWHKRRAGI' A
#
# COMPACT_ATOMS: atom_id res chain seq x y z
N ALA A 1 5.23 -2.14 -10.85
CA ALA A 1 4.05 -1.68 -10.08
C ALA A 1 4.01 -2.43 -8.75
N ILE A 2 3.42 -1.86 -7.70
CA ILE A 2 3.24 -2.51 -6.40
C ILE A 2 1.84 -2.19 -5.84
N SER A 3 1.23 -3.18 -5.21
CA SER A 3 -0.03 -3.01 -4.48
C SER A 3 0.26 -2.94 -2.98
N ILE A 4 -0.30 -1.94 -2.30
CA ILE A 4 -0.15 -1.75 -0.85
C ILE A 4 -1.51 -1.56 -0.16
N PRO A 5 -1.66 -1.93 1.13
CA PRO A 5 -2.88 -1.66 1.88
C PRO A 5 -3.10 -0.16 2.05
N ALA A 6 -4.29 0.33 1.73
CA ALA A 6 -4.61 1.76 1.74
C ALA A 6 -5.77 2.14 2.67
N GLY A 7 -6.42 1.15 3.29
CA GLY A 7 -7.51 1.40 4.21
C GLY A 7 -8.45 0.22 4.37
N PHE A 8 -9.56 0.49 5.04
CA PHE A 8 -10.70 -0.42 5.14
C PHE A 8 -11.99 0.37 4.87
N ALA A 9 -12.91 -0.23 4.13
CA ALA A 9 -14.26 0.29 3.92
C ALA A 9 -15.26 -0.85 4.16
N ASP A 10 -16.30 -0.60 4.96
CA ASP A 10 -17.31 -1.61 5.32
C ASP A 10 -16.73 -2.94 5.84
N GLY A 11 -15.61 -2.86 6.58
CA GLY A 11 -14.90 -4.02 7.12
C GLY A 11 -13.99 -4.75 6.13
N LEU A 12 -13.99 -4.36 4.85
CA LEU A 12 -13.19 -4.96 3.79
C LEU A 12 -11.88 -4.19 3.54
N PRO A 13 -10.75 -4.87 3.28
CA PRO A 13 -9.48 -4.21 3.00
C PRO A 13 -9.50 -3.54 1.62
N ILE A 14 -8.98 -2.32 1.56
CA ILE A 14 -8.79 -1.55 0.32
C ILE A 14 -7.30 -1.52 -0.01
N GLY A 15 -6.95 -1.79 -1.26
CA GLY A 15 -5.58 -1.69 -1.78
C GLY A 15 -5.38 -0.49 -2.70
N MET A 16 -4.16 0.02 -2.77
CA MET A 16 -3.72 1.07 -3.69
C MET A 16 -2.58 0.54 -4.56
N GLN A 17 -2.71 0.71 -5.88
CA GLN A 17 -1.69 0.33 -6.85
C GLN A 17 -0.81 1.54 -7.19
N ILE A 18 0.50 1.40 -7.02
CA ILE A 18 1.50 2.41 -7.40
C ILE A 18 2.21 1.93 -8.67
N ILE A 19 2.16 2.75 -9.71
CA ILE A 19 2.76 2.46 -11.02
C ILE A 19 3.85 3.50 -11.27
N GLY A 20 5.10 3.02 -11.38
CA GLY A 20 6.24 3.86 -11.76
C GLY A 20 6.59 3.68 -13.24
N LYS A 21 7.54 4.50 -13.69
CA LYS A 21 8.18 4.40 -15.01
C LYS A 21 8.97 3.07 -15.14
N PRO A 22 9.33 2.64 -16.36
CA PRO A 22 10.24 1.51 -16.55
C PRO A 22 11.53 1.70 -15.73
N PHE A 23 12.00 0.63 -15.09
CA PHE A 23 13.22 0.59 -14.26
C PHE A 23 13.22 1.55 -13.05
N ALA A 24 12.04 1.93 -12.54
CA ALA A 24 11.88 2.82 -11.39
C ALA A 24 11.47 2.08 -10.09
N GLU A 25 11.88 0.84 -9.92
CA GLU A 25 11.51 -0.01 -8.78
C GLU A 25 11.92 0.60 -7.44
N GLU A 26 13.11 1.20 -7.36
CA GLU A 26 13.60 1.90 -6.16
C GLU A 26 12.62 3.01 -5.75
N THR A 27 12.23 3.87 -6.70
CA THR A 27 11.28 4.96 -6.44
C THR A 27 9.93 4.41 -5.98
N ILE A 28 9.42 3.36 -6.63
CA ILE A 28 8.15 2.73 -6.26
C ILE A 28 8.22 2.19 -4.82
N LEU A 29 9.32 1.53 -4.44
CA LEU A 29 9.52 0.99 -3.11
C LEU A 29 9.68 2.08 -2.04
N GLN A 30 10.38 3.18 -2.36
CA GLN A 30 10.51 4.33 -1.47
C GLN A 30 9.14 4.97 -1.17
N ILE A 31 8.30 5.14 -2.19
CA ILE A 31 6.93 5.67 -2.03
C ILE A 31 6.10 4.72 -1.17
N ALA A 32 6.13 3.42 -1.46
CA ALA A 32 5.40 2.41 -0.69
C ALA A 32 5.85 2.40 0.79
N TYR A 33 7.16 2.46 1.04
CA TYR A 33 7.72 2.49 2.38
C TYR A 33 7.35 3.76 3.14
N ALA A 34 7.44 4.94 2.51
CA ALA A 34 7.04 6.20 3.10
C ALA A 34 5.54 6.21 3.46
N TYR A 35 4.68 5.68 2.58
CA TYR A 35 3.25 5.53 2.84
C TYR A 35 2.98 4.55 3.99
N GLN A 36 3.72 3.44 4.05
CA GLN A 36 3.57 2.47 5.13
C GLN A 36 4.03 3.04 6.48
N GLN A 37 5.04 3.91 6.53
CA GLN A 37 5.45 4.53 7.79
C GLN A 37 4.45 5.54 8.35
N THR A 38 3.62 6.14 7.50
CA THR A 38 2.57 7.08 7.93
C THR A 38 1.23 6.40 8.19
N THR A 39 1.10 5.10 7.89
CA THR A 39 -0.16 4.37 7.98
C THR A 39 -0.03 3.00 8.64
N GLU A 40 -1.05 2.62 9.40
CA GLU A 40 -1.04 1.38 10.18
C GLU A 40 -1.89 0.26 9.56
N TRP A 41 -2.32 0.43 8.30
CA TRP A 41 -3.20 -0.51 7.59
C TRP A 41 -2.61 -1.91 7.49
N HIS A 42 -1.28 -1.99 7.36
CA HIS A 42 -0.53 -3.23 7.27
C HIS A 42 -0.55 -4.06 8.58
N LYS A 43 -0.94 -3.48 9.72
CA LYS A 43 -1.10 -4.18 11.00
C LYS A 43 -2.53 -4.68 11.24
N ARG A 44 -3.51 -4.20 10.46
CA ARG A 44 -4.90 -4.65 10.55
C ARG A 44 -5.11 -5.93 9.73
N ARG A 45 -5.86 -6.86 10.31
CA ARG A 45 -6.37 -8.06 9.62
C ARG A 45 -7.84 -7.85 9.24
N ALA A 46 -8.25 -8.43 8.12
CA ALA A 46 -9.66 -8.51 7.78
C ALA A 46 -10.40 -9.28 8.88
N GLY A 47 -11.48 -8.73 9.40
CA GLY A 47 -12.33 -9.35 10.42
C GLY A 47 -13.36 -10.29 9.79
N ILE A 48 -12.91 -11.22 8.95
CA ILE A 48 -13.73 -12.33 8.43
C ILE A 48 -13.73 -13.52 9.39
#